data_AF-A0A2N9W4X2-F1
#
_entry.id   AF-A0A2N9W4X2-F1
#
_cell.length_a   1.000
_cell.length_b   1.000
_cell.length_c   1.000
_cell.angle_alpha   90.00
_cell.angle_beta   90.00
_cell.angle_gamma   90.00
#
_symmetry.space_group_name_H-M   'P 1'
#
loop_
_entity.id
_entity.type
_entity.pdbx_description
1 polymer ?
#
loop_
_entity_poly.entity_id
_entity_poly.type
_entity_poly.pdbx_seq_one_letter_code
_entity_poly.pdbx_strand_id
1 'polypeptide(L)' 'MASNKPKNCAAVSPRLKQPITLHDLEECLDILADVISRSGDVAELRFPLWRRLEKEIENMRESDRIKADIRERATHV' A
#
# COMPACT_ATOMS: atom_id res chain seq x y z
N MET A 1 -5.33 52.07 -5.79
CA MET A 1 -4.54 51.30 -4.82
C MET A 1 -5.48 50.42 -4.01
N ALA A 2 -5.45 49.11 -4.21
CA ALA A 2 -6.05 48.14 -3.31
C ALA A 2 -5.14 46.91 -3.32
N SER A 3 -4.23 46.89 -2.34
CA SER A 3 -3.32 45.78 -2.11
C SER A 3 -4.12 44.68 -1.43
N ASN A 4 -4.47 43.61 -2.17
CA ASN A 4 -5.14 42.46 -1.58
C ASN A 4 -4.11 41.35 -1.30
N LYS A 5 -3.83 41.17 -0.02
CA LYS A 5 -2.85 40.27 0.58
C LYS A 5 -3.16 38.81 0.19
N PRO A 6 -2.17 38.00 -0.25
CA PRO A 6 -2.41 36.58 -0.47
C PRO A 6 -2.68 35.89 0.87
N LYS A 7 -3.75 35.08 0.91
CA LYS A 7 -4.12 34.25 2.06
C LYS A 7 -3.05 33.18 2.23
N ASN A 8 -2.34 33.21 3.36
CA ASN A 8 -1.59 32.07 3.86
C ASN A 8 -2.55 30.88 4.02
N CYS A 9 -2.33 29.81 3.27
CA CYS A 9 -2.94 28.51 3.53
C CYS A 9 -1.79 27.50 3.68
N ALA A 10 -1.46 27.26 4.96
CA ALA A 10 -0.63 26.22 5.55
C ALA A 10 0.15 25.27 4.62
N ALA A 11 1.46 25.19 4.85
CA ALA A 11 2.25 24.04 4.44
C ALA A 11 1.57 22.75 4.90
N VAL A 12 1.10 21.93 3.95
CA VAL A 12 0.58 20.59 4.24
C VAL A 12 1.76 19.77 4.72
N SER A 13 1.93 19.65 6.04
CA SER A 13 2.89 18.71 6.60
C SER A 13 2.52 17.33 6.05
N PRO A 14 3.43 16.59 5.39
CA PRO A 14 3.14 15.25 4.95
C PRO A 14 2.85 14.44 6.22
N ARG A 15 1.58 14.05 6.40
CA ARG A 15 1.27 13.05 7.42
C ARG A 15 2.11 11.84 7.03
N LEU A 16 3.12 11.51 7.82
CA LEU A 16 3.89 10.29 7.67
C LEU A 16 2.86 9.16 7.69
N LYS A 17 2.52 8.64 6.50
CA LYS A 17 1.65 7.48 6.40
C LYS A 17 2.38 6.38 7.16
N GLN A 18 1.66 5.74 8.08
CA GLN A 18 2.17 4.55 8.75
C GLN A 18 2.66 3.57 7.67
N PRO A 19 3.78 2.87 7.91
CA PRO A 19 4.22 1.84 6.99
C PRO A 19 3.09 0.85 6.77
N ILE A 20 2.75 0.58 5.51
CA ILE A 20 1.75 -0.43 5.17
C ILE A 20 2.34 -1.78 5.56
N THR A 21 1.57 -2.56 6.31
CA THR A 21 1.94 -3.91 6.72
C THR A 21 1.40 -4.95 5.74
N LEU A 22 1.95 -6.17 5.81
CA LEU A 22 1.44 -7.30 5.03
C LEU A 22 -0.04 -7.58 5.37
N HIS A 23 -0.38 -7.45 6.66
CA HIS A 23 -1.74 -7.64 7.14
C HIS A 23 -2.70 -6.63 6.53
N ASP A 24 -2.30 -5.35 6.44
CA ASP A 24 -3.14 -4.31 5.82
C ASP A 24 -3.42 -4.63 4.34
N LEU A 25 -2.44 -5.20 3.62
CA LEU A 25 -2.62 -5.60 2.21
C LEU A 25 -3.54 -6.81 2.06
N GLU A 26 -3.44 -7.79 2.97
CA GLU A 26 -4.34 -8.95 3.01
C GLU A 26 -5.78 -8.50 3.30
N GLU A 27 -5.99 -7.59 4.27
CA GLU A 27 -7.31 -7.01 4.54
C GLU A 27 -7.85 -6.23 3.33
N CYS A 28 -7.00 -5.48 2.62
CA CYS A 28 -7.39 -4.80 1.38
C CYS A 28 -7.85 -5.78 0.30
N LEU A 29 -7.20 -6.95 0.19
CA LEU A 29 -7.63 -8.00 -0.74
C LEU A 29 -8.97 -8.59 -0.33
N ASP A 30 -9.20 -8.87 0.95
CA ASP A 30 -10.48 -9.40 1.44
C ASP A 30 -11.64 -8.44 1.14
N ILE A 31 -11.43 -7.14 1.40
CA ILE A 31 -12.41 -6.10 1.05
C ILE A 31 -12.64 -6.06 -0.46
N LEU A 32 -11.57 -6.15 -1.26
CA LEU A 32 -11.69 -6.14 -2.72
C LEU A 32 -12.41 -7.38 -3.25
N ALA A 33 -12.19 -8.56 -2.65
CA ALA A 33 -12.88 -9.81 -2.98
C ALA A 33 -14.39 -9.67 -2.75
N ASP A 34 -14.78 -9.16 -1.57
CA ASP A 34 -16.18 -8.91 -1.22
C ASP A 34 -16.82 -7.94 -2.23
N VAL A 35 -16.13 -6.85 -2.55
CA VAL A 35 -16.57 -5.87 -3.55
C VAL A 35 -16.70 -6.47 -4.96
N ILE A 36 -15.72 -7.26 -5.40
CA ILE A 36 -15.73 -7.98 -6.70
C ILE A 36 -16.90 -8.96 -6.76
N SER A 37 -17.09 -9.78 -5.73
CA SER A 37 -18.14 -10.82 -5.68
C SER A 37 -19.55 -10.25 -5.87
N ARG A 38 -19.79 -9.03 -5.37
CA ARG A 38 -21.09 -8.35 -5.46
C ARG A 38 -21.34 -7.63 -6.79
N SER A 39 -20.34 -7.54 -7.66
CA SER A 39 -20.38 -6.59 -8.78
C SER A 39 -20.69 -7.20 -10.15
N GLY A 40 -20.93 -8.51 -10.23
CA GLY A 40 -21.31 -9.18 -11.47
C GLY A 40 -20.37 -8.81 -12.63
N ASP A 41 -20.94 -8.47 -13.79
CA ASP A 41 -20.18 -8.22 -15.03
C ASP A 41 -19.17 -7.06 -14.95
N VAL A 42 -19.32 -6.09 -14.03
CA VAL A 42 -18.35 -4.98 -13.88
C VAL A 42 -17.17 -5.33 -12.98
N ALA A 43 -17.11 -6.55 -12.46
CA ALA A 43 -16.00 -7.06 -11.64
C ALA A 43 -14.63 -6.95 -12.34
N GLU A 44 -14.59 -7.13 -13.66
CA GLU A 44 -13.34 -7.16 -14.44
C GLU A 44 -12.53 -5.87 -14.31
N LEU A 45 -13.19 -4.72 -14.13
CA LEU A 45 -12.54 -3.43 -13.92
C LEU A 45 -11.69 -3.37 -12.65
N ARG A 46 -11.92 -4.28 -11.70
CA ARG A 46 -11.19 -4.34 -10.43
C ARG A 46 -10.06 -5.36 -10.42
N PHE A 47 -9.97 -6.25 -11.42
CA PHE A 47 -8.87 -7.20 -11.55
C PHE A 47 -7.47 -6.55 -11.67
N PRO A 48 -7.29 -5.39 -12.30
CA PRO A 48 -6.01 -4.69 -12.27
C PRO A 48 -5.58 -4.28 -10.86
N LEU A 49 -6.53 -3.90 -9.99
CA LEU A 49 -6.24 -3.53 -8.61
C LEU A 49 -5.88 -4.77 -7.78
N TRP A 50 -6.63 -5.85 -7.96
CA TRP A 50 -6.36 -7.16 -7.34
C TRP A 50 -4.92 -7.62 -7.60
N ARG A 51 -4.53 -7.69 -8.87
CA ARG A 51 -3.18 -8.13 -9.27
C ARG A 51 -2.07 -7.24 -8.71
N ARG A 52 -2.32 -5.94 -8.53
CA ARG A 52 -1.34 -5.04 -7.91
C ARG A 52 -1.15 -5.36 -6.43
N LEU A 53 -2.22 -5.64 -5.70
CA LEU A 53 -2.15 -6.00 -4.28
C LEU A 53 -1.45 -7.35 -4.08
N GLU A 54 -1.77 -8.38 -4.88
CA GLU A 54 -1.08 -9.67 -4.84
C GLU A 54 0.43 -9.53 -5.07
N LYS A 55 0.82 -8.73 -6.07
CA LYS A 55 2.23 -8.46 -6.36
C LYS A 55 2.93 -7.77 -5.20
N GLU A 56 2.27 -6.85 -4.51
CA GLU A 56 2.88 -6.16 -3.38
C GLU A 56 3.07 -7.10 -2.18
N ILE A 57 2.10 -7.98 -1.91
CA ILE A 57 2.23 -9.05 -0.91
C ILE A 57 3.43 -9.94 -1.23
N GLU A 58 3.60 -10.34 -2.49
CA GLU A 58 4.75 -11.12 -2.95
C GLU A 58 6.07 -10.36 -2.70
N ASN A 59 6.15 -9.08 -3.09
CA ASN A 59 7.34 -8.25 -2.87
C ASN A 59 7.71 -8.13 -1.39
N MET A 60 6.72 -7.98 -0.51
CA MET A 60 6.94 -7.87 0.93
C MET A 60 7.46 -9.19 1.51
N ARG A 61 6.84 -10.32 1.15
CA ARG A 61 7.27 -11.65 1.59
C ARG A 61 8.69 -11.95 1.12
N GLU A 62 9.02 -11.59 -0.12
CA GLU A 62 10.37 -11.76 -0.66
C GLU A 62 11.39 -10.87 0.07
N SER A 63 11.04 -9.61 0.34
CA SER A 63 11.87 -8.71 1.14
C SER A 63 12.15 -9.26 2.54
N ASP A 64 11.16 -9.90 3.17
CA ASP A 64 11.33 -10.50 4.49
C ASP A 64 12.19 -11.76 4.46
N ARG A 65 12.11 -12.58 3.41
CA ARG A 65 13.05 -13.69 3.18
C ARG A 65 14.47 -13.18 3.02
N ILE A 66 14.70 -12.18 2.17
CA ILE A 66 16.02 -11.58 1.97
C ILE A 66 16.58 -11.04 3.30
N LYS A 67 15.77 -10.37 4.12
CA LYS A 67 16.20 -9.90 5.45
C LYS A 67 16.57 -11.07 6.37
N ALA A 68 15.83 -12.17 6.33
CA ALA A 68 16.13 -13.37 7.12
C ALA A 68 17.49 -13.95 6.70
N ASP A 69 17.72 -14.14 5.40
CA ASP A 69 18.98 -14.65 4.85
C ASP A 69 20.18 -13.76 5.22
N ILE A 70 20.00 -12.43 5.17
CA ILE A 70 21.04 -11.47 5.60
C ILE A 70 21.36 -11.65 7.09
N ARG A 71 20.34 -11.78 7.94
CA ARG A 71 20.53 -11.96 9.40
C ARG A 71 21.24 -13.28 9.71
N GLU A 72 20.84 -14.37 9.05
CA GLU A 72 21.49 -15.67 9.21
C GLU A 72 22.98 -15.59 8.85
N ARG A 73 23.31 -15.00 7.71
CA ARG A 73 24.71 -14.79 7.30
C ARG A 73 25.49 -13.89 8.27
N ALA A 74 24.86 -12.84 8.80
CA ALA A 74 25.48 -11.92 9.74
C ALA A 74 25.75 -12.54 11.12
N THR A 75 25.01 -13.57 11.52
CA THR A 75 25.19 -14.27 12.81
C THR A 75 26.19 -15.42 12.76
N HIS A 76 26.63 -15.81 11.56
CA HIS A 76 27.70 -16.79 11.35
C HIS A 76 29.09 -16.17 11.12
N VAL A 77 29.23 -14.85 11.37
CA VAL A 77 30.50 -14.10 11.44
C VAL A 77 30.84 -13.86 12.91
#